data_AF-A0A922MQ60-F1
#
_entry.id   AF-A0A922MQ60-F1
#
_cell.length_a   1.000
_cell.length_b   1.000
_cell.length_c   1.000
_cell.angle_alpha   90.00
_cell.angle_beta   90.00
_cell.angle_gamma   90.00
#
_symmetry.space_group_name_H-M   'P 1'
#
loop_
_entity.id
_entity.type
_entity.pdbx_description
1 polymer ?
#
loop_
_entity_poly.entity_id
_entity_poly.type
_entity_poly.pdbx_seq_one_letter_code
_entity_poly.pdbx_strand_id
1 'polypeptide(L)'
;MFEDSLSLSLCEETCLNALKHKPQLLTRHDKQIYTLQTNDAVSLPRVLAKLRVYWPDSLAWHWSKAYMQHLNGPTGHKAIIKGLFMLLSQDQVIELAKRYAPKNFKINWCLTDHTEINIQINIAKHLHLARPLVPLETVLWYAKGDYVQYAMQSHIAIWSALGEVDIRKNLSKFYDAPVIVLKFALNQAFLKLKTNNVINIFLNIWKCTRSSVIKSIILNRTKYATQKAHDNEIIQNELWKLLNLFIKDLSSEDESADIYKQLTDFEIVPYEKQPEYYMKISRYLASLPDWQRYKDEILYFSPRHMKLLDEDFVLNLLLSPVENIFCSSNRLILECFSNFLLYGKNEEDQLERLRKVEPAFDKVFQNWNKTNASKKNFESFIEIASLLFKNGNWYGMSMLIPAKLFAEIEFKMKNGLSLLENYKLLTTWKLITAYIKIFKLCEERRETGDKDYDRDFSPLLSSIILEYLKDDVEEYGPMIHDMFAAALDKMCKMLFIHNYLIIEMLRHMLNDEGFVPACLVVSKILPKSVHEETKHAQSEIFQKLKSNVSISAQVQFNNDFRDYLED
;
A
#
# COMPACT_ATOMS: atom_id res chain seq x y z
N MET A 1 -17.25 50.83 -45.80
CA MET A 1 -16.30 49.92 -45.12
C MET A 1 -16.95 48.93 -44.16
N PHE A 2 -17.88 49.31 -43.28
CA PHE A 2 -18.54 48.32 -42.41
C PHE A 2 -19.43 47.33 -43.18
N GLU A 3 -20.13 47.79 -44.22
CA GLU A 3 -20.96 46.92 -45.07
C GLU A 3 -20.10 45.93 -45.90
N ASP A 4 -18.87 46.31 -46.24
CA ASP A 4 -17.94 45.47 -47.00
C ASP A 4 -17.24 44.41 -46.13
N SER A 5 -17.26 44.58 -44.81
CA SER A 5 -16.46 43.77 -43.89
C SER A 5 -16.85 42.29 -43.90
N LEU A 6 -18.14 41.98 -44.00
CA LEU A 6 -18.65 40.60 -44.11
C LEU A 6 -18.28 39.92 -45.44
N SER A 7 -18.02 40.72 -46.47
CA SER A 7 -17.57 40.24 -47.78
C SER A 7 -16.04 40.07 -47.84
N LEU A 8 -15.30 40.82 -47.02
CA LEU A 8 -13.83 40.81 -47.00
C LEU A 8 -13.24 39.81 -46.00
N SER A 9 -13.88 39.60 -44.83
CA SER A 9 -13.43 38.64 -43.82
C SER A 9 -14.62 38.07 -43.06
N LEU A 10 -14.92 36.81 -43.37
CA LEU A 10 -16.08 36.09 -42.85
C LEU A 10 -15.67 35.29 -41.61
N CYS A 11 -15.77 35.92 -40.43
CA CYS A 11 -15.43 35.32 -39.13
C CYS A 11 -16.35 35.81 -38.00
N GLU A 12 -16.19 35.24 -36.80
CA GLU A 12 -17.00 35.57 -35.63
C GLU A 12 -16.89 37.06 -35.24
N GLU A 13 -15.68 37.64 -35.26
CA GLU A 13 -15.42 39.04 -34.93
C GLU A 13 -16.19 40.00 -35.84
N THR A 14 -16.21 39.73 -37.14
CA THR A 14 -16.95 40.54 -38.11
C THR A 14 -18.45 40.47 -37.84
N CYS A 15 -18.98 39.29 -37.51
CA CYS A 15 -20.37 39.13 -37.11
C CYS A 15 -20.70 39.87 -35.81
N LEU A 16 -19.81 39.83 -34.80
CA LEU A 16 -19.98 40.57 -33.55
C LEU A 16 -19.99 42.08 -33.77
N ASN A 17 -19.14 42.58 -34.67
CA ASN A 17 -19.12 43.99 -35.02
C ASN A 17 -20.39 44.39 -35.80
N ALA A 18 -20.87 43.55 -36.71
CA ALA A 18 -22.16 43.76 -37.36
C ALA A 18 -23.31 43.86 -36.33
N LEU A 19 -23.34 42.98 -35.32
CA LEU A 19 -24.33 43.05 -34.23
C LEU A 19 -24.24 44.32 -33.39
N LYS A 20 -23.05 44.91 -33.21
CA LYS A 20 -22.88 46.16 -32.45
C LYS A 20 -23.38 47.38 -33.21
N HIS A 21 -23.16 47.42 -34.53
CA HIS A 21 -23.42 48.62 -35.33
C HIS A 21 -24.77 48.58 -36.05
N LYS A 22 -25.09 47.47 -36.73
CA LYS A 22 -26.31 47.33 -37.53
C LYS A 22 -26.64 45.83 -37.72
N PRO A 23 -27.41 45.23 -36.80
CA PRO A 23 -27.69 43.79 -36.82
C PRO A 23 -28.32 43.28 -38.13
N GLN A 24 -29.07 44.11 -38.84
CA GLN A 24 -29.70 43.77 -40.13
C GLN A 24 -28.68 43.44 -41.23
N LEU A 25 -27.39 43.80 -41.05
CA LEU A 25 -26.33 43.39 -41.97
C LEU A 25 -26.21 41.86 -42.05
N LEU A 26 -26.44 41.14 -40.96
CA LEU A 26 -26.40 39.67 -40.99
C LEU A 26 -27.51 39.07 -41.87
N THR A 27 -28.66 39.72 -41.95
CA THR A 27 -29.76 39.29 -42.85
C THR A 27 -29.53 39.72 -44.30
N ARG A 28 -28.88 40.87 -44.53
CA ARG A 28 -28.57 41.35 -45.88
C ARG A 28 -27.48 40.52 -46.58
N HIS A 29 -26.56 39.95 -45.80
CA HIS A 29 -25.48 39.08 -46.28
C HIS A 29 -25.78 37.59 -46.01
N ASP A 30 -27.04 37.17 -46.16
CA ASP A 30 -27.50 35.83 -45.77
C ASP A 30 -26.72 34.70 -46.43
N LYS A 31 -26.29 34.86 -47.70
CA LYS A 31 -25.47 33.87 -48.42
C LYS A 31 -24.10 33.65 -47.77
N GLN A 32 -23.45 34.73 -47.35
CA GLN A 32 -22.16 34.67 -46.65
C GLN A 32 -22.36 34.05 -45.26
N ILE A 33 -23.41 34.48 -44.54
CA ILE A 33 -23.75 33.95 -43.23
C ILE A 33 -24.09 32.45 -43.29
N TYR A 34 -24.78 32.00 -44.33
CA TYR A 34 -25.07 30.59 -44.58
C TYR A 34 -23.80 29.74 -44.65
N THR A 35 -22.76 30.25 -45.30
CA THR A 35 -21.45 29.58 -45.40
C THR A 35 -20.80 29.43 -44.02
N LEU A 36 -20.98 30.40 -43.12
CA LEU A 36 -20.52 30.29 -41.73
C LEU A 36 -21.36 29.29 -40.93
N GLN A 37 -22.67 29.30 -41.11
CA GLN A 37 -23.60 28.47 -40.35
C GLN A 37 -23.39 26.97 -40.63
N THR A 38 -22.99 26.60 -41.84
CA THR A 38 -22.84 25.20 -42.26
C THR A 38 -21.40 24.68 -42.20
N ASN A 39 -20.44 25.50 -41.76
CA ASN A 39 -19.03 25.13 -41.75
C ASN A 39 -18.58 24.57 -40.38
N ASP A 40 -18.29 23.26 -40.34
CA ASP A 40 -17.87 22.52 -39.13
C ASP A 40 -16.51 22.96 -38.55
N ALA A 41 -15.69 23.68 -39.33
CA ALA A 41 -14.43 24.27 -38.90
C ALA A 41 -14.61 25.61 -38.17
N VAL A 42 -15.77 26.24 -38.31
CA VAL A 42 -16.07 27.56 -37.75
C VAL A 42 -16.77 27.43 -36.39
N SER A 43 -16.45 28.34 -35.48
CA SER A 43 -17.05 28.42 -34.14
C SER A 43 -17.64 29.82 -33.93
N LEU A 44 -18.92 29.91 -33.55
CA LEU A 44 -19.65 31.18 -33.36
C LEU A 44 -20.25 31.38 -31.95
N PRO A 45 -19.59 30.95 -30.86
CA PRO A 45 -20.22 30.90 -29.54
C PRO A 45 -20.68 32.27 -29.01
N ARG A 46 -19.89 33.32 -29.20
CA ARG A 46 -20.19 34.68 -28.72
C ARG A 46 -21.31 35.31 -29.54
N VAL A 47 -21.31 35.10 -30.86
CA VAL A 47 -22.37 35.59 -31.74
C VAL A 47 -23.69 34.93 -31.38
N LEU A 48 -23.73 33.60 -31.33
CA LEU A 48 -24.94 32.83 -31.02
C LEU A 48 -25.51 33.17 -29.63
N ALA A 49 -24.64 33.32 -28.63
CA ALA A 49 -25.06 33.74 -27.29
C ALA A 49 -25.72 35.13 -27.29
N LYS A 50 -25.15 36.10 -28.03
CA LYS A 50 -25.74 37.43 -28.16
C LYS A 50 -27.05 37.42 -28.93
N LEU A 51 -27.11 36.66 -30.03
CA LEU A 51 -28.33 36.50 -30.82
C LEU A 51 -29.49 36.04 -29.93
N ARG A 52 -29.27 34.98 -29.14
CA ARG A 52 -30.31 34.46 -28.27
C ARG A 52 -30.80 35.47 -27.23
N VAL A 53 -29.89 36.24 -26.63
CA VAL A 53 -30.23 37.16 -25.52
C VAL A 53 -30.87 38.44 -26.02
N TYR A 54 -30.32 39.06 -27.06
CA TYR A 54 -30.73 40.40 -27.50
C TYR A 54 -31.70 40.39 -28.69
N TRP A 55 -31.74 39.31 -29.47
CA TRP A 55 -32.59 39.19 -30.66
C TRP A 55 -33.33 37.83 -30.74
N PRO A 56 -34.01 37.38 -29.66
CA PRO A 56 -34.67 36.07 -29.62
C PRO A 56 -35.72 35.90 -30.73
N ASP A 57 -36.60 36.89 -30.92
CA ASP A 57 -37.75 36.80 -31.83
C ASP A 57 -37.44 37.17 -33.29
N SER A 58 -36.20 37.55 -33.58
CA SER A 58 -35.78 37.99 -34.93
C SER A 58 -34.60 37.17 -35.45
N LEU A 59 -33.37 37.64 -35.22
CA LEU A 59 -32.16 37.02 -35.77
C LEU A 59 -31.93 35.61 -35.21
N ALA A 60 -32.13 35.38 -33.91
CA ALA A 60 -31.98 34.05 -33.32
C ALA A 60 -32.99 33.05 -33.89
N TRP A 61 -34.27 33.46 -34.01
CA TRP A 61 -35.30 32.63 -34.63
C TRP A 61 -35.01 32.34 -36.11
N HIS A 62 -34.58 33.35 -36.86
CA HIS A 62 -34.22 33.20 -38.27
C HIS A 62 -33.06 32.22 -38.45
N TRP A 63 -32.01 32.35 -37.65
CA TRP A 63 -30.86 31.44 -37.68
C TRP A 63 -31.25 30.03 -37.22
N SER A 64 -32.09 29.90 -36.20
CA SER A 64 -32.60 28.58 -35.75
C SER A 64 -33.39 27.88 -36.85
N LYS A 65 -34.20 28.62 -37.61
CA LYS A 65 -34.93 28.09 -38.77
C LYS A 65 -33.99 27.65 -39.90
N ALA A 66 -32.99 28.46 -40.23
CA ALA A 66 -31.97 28.09 -41.22
C ALA A 66 -31.28 26.80 -40.80
N TYR A 67 -30.78 26.72 -39.57
CA TYR A 67 -30.16 25.50 -39.04
C TYR A 67 -31.08 24.27 -39.12
N MET A 68 -32.38 24.40 -38.78
CA MET A 68 -33.33 23.29 -38.88
C MET A 68 -33.59 22.85 -40.32
N GLN A 69 -33.64 23.77 -41.28
CA GLN A 69 -33.82 23.46 -42.70
C GLN A 69 -32.65 22.65 -43.27
N HIS A 70 -31.43 22.90 -42.78
CA HIS A 70 -30.21 22.26 -43.26
C HIS A 70 -29.79 21.04 -42.45
N LEU A 71 -30.50 20.70 -41.38
CA LEU A 71 -30.15 19.58 -40.51
C LEU A 71 -30.11 18.23 -41.25
N ASN A 72 -30.93 18.05 -42.28
CA ASN A 72 -30.97 16.82 -43.09
C ASN A 72 -30.03 16.89 -44.31
N GLY A 73 -29.14 17.88 -44.38
CA GLY A 73 -28.13 17.98 -45.43
C GLY A 73 -27.01 16.95 -45.24
N PRO A 74 -26.15 16.73 -46.25
CA PRO A 74 -25.10 15.71 -46.18
C PRO A 74 -23.93 16.09 -45.24
N THR A 75 -23.73 17.37 -44.95
CA THR A 75 -22.56 17.92 -44.23
C THR A 75 -22.93 19.09 -43.33
N GLY A 76 -22.04 19.48 -42.41
CA GLY A 76 -22.24 20.67 -41.55
C GLY A 76 -22.97 20.39 -40.24
N HIS A 77 -23.23 19.11 -39.93
CA HIS A 77 -24.00 18.69 -38.75
C HIS A 77 -23.43 19.21 -37.43
N LYS A 78 -22.11 19.35 -37.30
CA LYS A 78 -21.49 19.84 -36.07
C LYS A 78 -21.79 21.32 -35.86
N ALA A 79 -21.62 22.16 -36.89
CA ALA A 79 -21.94 23.58 -36.82
C ALA A 79 -23.44 23.81 -36.58
N ILE A 80 -24.29 23.05 -37.30
CA ILE A 80 -25.75 23.11 -37.18
C ILE A 80 -26.21 22.76 -35.76
N ILE A 81 -25.79 21.61 -35.22
CA ILE A 81 -26.22 21.17 -33.88
C ILE A 81 -25.73 22.13 -32.79
N LYS A 82 -24.49 22.62 -32.89
CA LYS A 82 -23.99 23.65 -31.96
C LYS A 82 -24.84 24.93 -32.03
N GLY A 83 -25.15 25.39 -33.25
CA GLY A 83 -26.01 26.53 -33.49
C GLY A 83 -27.39 26.37 -32.84
N LEU A 84 -28.06 25.25 -33.12
CA LEU A 84 -29.37 24.92 -32.57
C LEU A 84 -29.35 24.88 -31.04
N PHE A 85 -28.39 24.19 -30.42
CA PHE A 85 -28.34 24.07 -28.97
C PHE A 85 -28.01 25.39 -28.27
N MET A 86 -27.30 26.30 -28.93
CA MET A 86 -27.04 27.62 -28.38
C MET A 86 -28.21 28.59 -28.53
N LEU A 87 -29.10 28.40 -29.52
CA LEU A 87 -30.20 29.32 -29.83
C LEU A 87 -31.58 28.86 -29.32
N LEU A 88 -31.88 27.56 -29.39
CA LEU A 88 -33.18 26.99 -28.99
C LEU A 88 -33.40 27.03 -27.47
N SER A 89 -34.67 26.99 -27.06
CA SER A 89 -35.04 26.80 -25.66
C SER A 89 -34.71 25.38 -25.18
N GLN A 90 -34.66 25.19 -23.85
CA GLN A 90 -34.36 23.88 -23.26
C GLN A 90 -35.33 22.80 -23.74
N ASP A 91 -36.64 23.08 -23.75
CA ASP A 91 -37.67 22.12 -24.18
C ASP A 91 -37.52 21.75 -25.66
N GLN A 92 -37.21 22.73 -26.52
CA GLN A 92 -36.97 22.49 -27.94
C GLN A 92 -35.72 21.63 -28.18
N VAL A 93 -34.66 21.85 -27.39
CA VAL A 93 -33.45 21.00 -27.45
C VAL A 93 -33.78 19.58 -27.00
N ILE A 94 -34.56 19.41 -25.93
CA ILE A 94 -34.98 18.09 -25.43
C ILE A 94 -35.83 17.38 -26.49
N GLU A 95 -36.78 18.06 -27.11
CA GLU A 95 -37.63 17.49 -28.16
C GLU A 95 -36.81 17.04 -29.37
N LEU A 96 -35.86 17.86 -29.82
CA LEU A 96 -34.94 17.52 -30.89
C LEU A 96 -34.07 16.31 -30.53
N ALA A 97 -33.49 16.31 -29.33
CA ALA A 97 -32.67 15.21 -28.84
C ALA A 97 -33.48 13.92 -28.68
N LYS A 98 -34.76 14.00 -28.29
CA LYS A 98 -35.65 12.84 -28.19
C LYS A 98 -36.01 12.29 -29.57
N ARG A 99 -36.27 13.16 -30.55
CA ARG A 99 -36.61 12.78 -31.93
C ARG A 99 -35.51 11.94 -32.57
N TYR A 100 -34.26 12.31 -32.35
CA TYR A 100 -33.10 11.62 -32.92
C TYR A 100 -32.44 10.62 -31.95
N ALA A 101 -33.07 10.28 -30.82
CA ALA A 101 -32.49 9.32 -29.88
C ALA A 101 -32.24 7.96 -30.59
N PRO A 102 -31.03 7.36 -30.48
CA PRO A 102 -30.71 6.11 -31.15
C PRO A 102 -31.64 4.98 -30.70
N LYS A 103 -32.23 4.28 -31.67
CA LYS A 103 -32.99 3.04 -31.42
C LYS A 103 -32.08 1.82 -31.34
N ASN A 104 -30.99 1.84 -32.11
CA ASN A 104 -29.91 0.85 -32.08
C ASN A 104 -28.62 1.55 -31.62
N PHE A 105 -27.97 0.97 -30.62
CA PHE A 105 -26.77 1.53 -30.00
C PHE A 105 -25.46 1.02 -30.61
N LYS A 106 -25.54 0.12 -31.60
CA LYS A 106 -24.39 -0.28 -32.42
C LYS A 106 -24.40 0.51 -33.73
N ILE A 107 -23.32 1.24 -34.01
CA ILE A 107 -23.23 2.07 -35.21
C ILE A 107 -22.86 1.17 -36.39
N ASN A 108 -23.70 1.19 -37.43
CA ASN A 108 -23.40 0.52 -38.68
C ASN A 108 -22.69 1.48 -39.64
N TRP A 109 -21.37 1.40 -39.69
CA TRP A 109 -20.54 2.19 -40.59
C TRP A 109 -20.62 1.74 -42.06
N CYS A 110 -21.31 0.65 -42.37
CA CYS A 110 -21.46 0.15 -43.75
C CYS A 110 -22.65 0.75 -44.51
N LEU A 111 -23.39 1.69 -43.91
CA LEU A 111 -24.52 2.37 -44.56
C LEU A 111 -24.03 3.37 -45.61
N THR A 112 -24.79 3.52 -46.70
CA THR A 112 -24.49 4.51 -47.75
C THR A 112 -24.86 5.93 -47.34
N ASP A 113 -25.85 6.08 -46.43
CA ASP A 113 -26.25 7.36 -45.85
C ASP A 113 -25.94 7.36 -44.34
N HIS A 114 -25.11 8.32 -43.92
CA HIS A 114 -24.71 8.51 -42.52
C HIS A 114 -25.34 9.76 -41.89
N THR A 115 -26.26 10.44 -42.57
CA THR A 115 -26.88 11.69 -42.09
C THR A 115 -27.46 11.54 -40.69
N GLU A 116 -28.30 10.52 -40.46
CA GLU A 116 -28.92 10.28 -39.15
C GLU A 116 -27.88 9.96 -38.06
N ILE A 117 -26.88 9.12 -38.37
CA ILE A 117 -25.79 8.79 -37.45
C ILE A 117 -24.98 10.04 -37.09
N ASN A 118 -24.67 10.89 -38.07
CA ASN A 118 -23.93 12.14 -37.86
C ASN A 118 -24.72 13.12 -36.99
N ILE A 119 -26.03 13.23 -37.18
CA ILE A 119 -26.91 14.01 -36.31
C ILE A 119 -26.83 13.45 -34.88
N GLN A 120 -27.03 12.14 -34.70
CA GLN A 120 -26.99 11.47 -33.41
C GLN A 120 -25.66 11.68 -32.67
N ILE A 121 -24.53 11.50 -33.36
CA ILE A 121 -23.19 11.71 -32.81
C ILE A 121 -22.99 13.16 -32.36
N ASN A 122 -23.38 14.14 -33.19
CA ASN A 122 -23.19 15.55 -32.87
C ASN A 122 -24.12 16.01 -31.75
N ILE A 123 -25.35 15.47 -31.67
CA ILE A 123 -26.24 15.69 -30.52
C ILE A 123 -25.56 15.18 -29.25
N ALA A 124 -25.12 13.92 -29.22
CA ALA A 124 -24.46 13.32 -28.05
C ALA A 124 -23.26 14.16 -27.57
N LYS A 125 -22.41 14.61 -28.50
CA LYS A 125 -21.22 15.43 -28.21
C LYS A 125 -21.52 16.79 -27.63
N HIS A 126 -22.65 17.40 -27.99
CA HIS A 126 -22.86 18.84 -27.80
C HIS A 126 -24.05 19.23 -26.92
N LEU A 127 -24.83 18.28 -26.38
CA LEU A 127 -25.95 18.57 -25.46
C LEU A 127 -25.61 19.55 -24.33
N HIS A 128 -24.37 19.52 -23.83
CA HIS A 128 -23.90 20.44 -22.79
C HIS A 128 -23.79 21.91 -23.20
N LEU A 129 -23.99 22.25 -24.48
CA LEU A 129 -24.03 23.65 -24.95
C LEU A 129 -25.39 24.31 -24.72
N ALA A 130 -26.45 23.51 -24.52
CA ALA A 130 -27.78 24.02 -24.23
C ALA A 130 -27.80 24.88 -22.97
N ARG A 131 -28.56 25.98 -23.00
CA ARG A 131 -28.74 26.87 -21.84
C ARG A 131 -30.21 27.30 -21.72
N PRO A 132 -30.92 27.02 -20.61
CA PRO A 132 -30.49 26.23 -19.45
C PRO A 132 -29.98 24.83 -19.83
N LEU A 133 -29.09 24.26 -19.02
CA LEU A 133 -28.54 22.92 -19.29
C LEU A 133 -29.67 21.89 -19.35
N VAL A 134 -29.63 20.96 -20.30
CA VAL A 134 -30.63 19.89 -20.38
C VAL A 134 -30.57 18.98 -19.15
N PRO A 135 -31.70 18.37 -18.74
CA PRO A 135 -31.70 17.34 -17.72
C PRO A 135 -30.74 16.22 -18.08
N LEU A 136 -30.08 15.66 -17.07
CA LEU A 136 -29.04 14.66 -17.24
C LEU A 136 -29.55 13.38 -17.95
N GLU A 137 -30.84 13.07 -17.80
CA GLU A 137 -31.55 11.97 -18.48
C GLU A 137 -31.52 12.11 -20.01
N THR A 138 -31.47 13.33 -20.52
CA THR A 138 -31.36 13.60 -21.97
C THR A 138 -30.05 13.03 -22.52
N VAL A 139 -28.96 13.10 -21.73
CA VAL A 139 -27.65 12.53 -22.11
C VAL A 139 -27.69 11.00 -22.05
N LEU A 140 -28.45 10.43 -21.11
CA LEU A 140 -28.59 8.98 -20.95
C LEU A 140 -29.25 8.30 -22.16
N TRP A 141 -30.02 9.03 -22.96
CA TRP A 141 -30.54 8.51 -24.23
C TRP A 141 -29.43 8.16 -25.23
N TYR A 142 -28.26 8.80 -25.12
CA TYR A 142 -27.12 8.61 -26.00
C TYR A 142 -25.95 7.87 -25.34
N ALA A 143 -25.92 7.79 -24.01
CA ALA A 143 -24.84 7.15 -23.27
C ALA A 143 -24.96 5.61 -23.22
N LYS A 144 -25.13 4.96 -24.38
CA LYS A 144 -25.26 3.50 -24.52
C LYS A 144 -24.54 3.00 -25.80
N GLY A 145 -24.01 1.77 -25.76
CA GLY A 145 -23.28 1.15 -26.87
C GLY A 145 -22.15 2.02 -27.43
N ASP A 146 -22.03 2.11 -28.76
CA ASP A 146 -20.96 2.82 -29.45
C ASP A 146 -21.06 4.35 -29.31
N TYR A 147 -22.22 4.87 -28.87
CA TYR A 147 -22.47 6.31 -28.69
C TYR A 147 -21.89 6.84 -27.36
N VAL A 148 -21.51 5.98 -26.42
CA VAL A 148 -20.97 6.38 -25.10
C VAL A 148 -19.77 7.32 -25.22
N GLN A 149 -18.83 7.01 -26.12
CA GLN A 149 -17.61 7.81 -26.34
C GLN A 149 -17.94 9.25 -26.78
N TYR A 150 -19.08 9.45 -27.45
CA TYR A 150 -19.53 10.74 -27.92
C TYR A 150 -20.33 11.49 -26.85
N ALA A 151 -21.12 10.79 -26.05
CA ALA A 151 -21.92 11.38 -24.98
C ALA A 151 -21.10 11.82 -23.76
N MET A 152 -19.87 11.29 -23.58
CA MET A 152 -19.10 11.46 -22.35
C MET A 152 -18.79 12.92 -22.01
N GLN A 153 -18.40 13.75 -23.00
CA GLN A 153 -18.13 15.17 -22.75
C GLN A 153 -19.38 15.89 -22.21
N SER A 154 -20.53 15.63 -22.83
CA SER A 154 -21.79 16.22 -22.38
C SER A 154 -22.19 15.74 -20.99
N HIS A 155 -21.99 14.45 -20.71
CA HIS A 155 -22.25 13.85 -19.41
C HIS A 155 -21.41 14.53 -18.32
N ILE A 156 -20.09 14.67 -18.53
CA ILE A 156 -19.17 15.31 -17.57
C ILE A 156 -19.61 16.74 -17.30
N ALA A 157 -19.84 17.54 -18.34
CA ALA A 157 -20.18 18.95 -18.21
C ALA A 157 -21.52 19.18 -17.47
N ILE A 158 -22.55 18.41 -17.83
CA ILE A 158 -23.87 18.52 -17.20
C ILE A 158 -23.81 18.04 -15.75
N TRP A 159 -23.17 16.89 -15.48
CA TRP A 159 -23.01 16.38 -14.10
C TRP A 159 -22.24 17.35 -13.20
N SER A 160 -21.20 17.98 -13.73
CA SER A 160 -20.36 18.91 -12.98
C SER A 160 -21.13 20.16 -12.54
N ALA A 161 -22.19 20.54 -13.26
CA ALA A 161 -23.06 21.65 -12.92
C ALA A 161 -24.17 21.29 -11.90
N LEU A 162 -24.43 20.00 -11.64
CA LEU A 162 -25.48 19.59 -10.70
C LEU A 162 -25.08 19.86 -9.25
N GLY A 163 -26.07 20.32 -8.47
CA GLY A 163 -25.99 20.44 -7.01
C GLY A 163 -26.24 19.10 -6.29
N GLU A 164 -26.02 19.07 -4.97
CA GLU A 164 -26.14 17.86 -4.14
C GLU A 164 -27.54 17.21 -4.21
N VAL A 165 -28.60 18.02 -4.25
CA VAL A 165 -29.99 17.54 -4.32
C VAL A 165 -30.27 16.84 -5.64
N ASP A 166 -29.84 17.43 -6.75
CA ASP A 166 -30.05 16.86 -8.09
C ASP A 166 -29.24 15.59 -8.31
N ILE A 167 -28.01 15.54 -7.78
CA ILE A 167 -27.18 14.32 -7.84
C ILE A 167 -27.88 13.17 -7.12
N ARG A 168 -28.40 13.41 -5.90
CA ARG A 168 -29.13 12.37 -5.14
C ARG A 168 -30.36 11.87 -5.88
N LYS A 169 -31.13 12.77 -6.50
CA LYS A 169 -32.32 12.41 -7.28
C LYS A 169 -32.00 11.62 -8.55
N ASN A 170 -30.85 11.87 -9.16
CA ASN A 170 -30.53 11.34 -10.48
C ASN A 170 -29.62 10.12 -10.46
N LEU A 171 -28.81 9.91 -9.42
CA LEU A 171 -27.81 8.83 -9.41
C LEU A 171 -28.42 7.43 -9.54
N SER A 172 -29.62 7.20 -9.00
CA SER A 172 -30.35 5.92 -9.16
C SER A 172 -30.63 5.56 -10.61
N LYS A 173 -30.75 6.55 -11.49
CA LYS A 173 -30.99 6.36 -12.92
C LYS A 173 -29.75 5.86 -13.67
N PHE A 174 -28.59 5.85 -13.02
CA PHE A 174 -27.32 5.40 -13.60
C PHE A 174 -26.96 3.96 -13.24
N TYR A 175 -27.77 3.28 -12.44
CA TYR A 175 -27.45 1.92 -12.00
C TYR A 175 -27.31 0.95 -13.19
N ASP A 176 -28.10 1.16 -14.24
CA ASP A 176 -28.05 0.40 -15.50
C ASP A 176 -27.22 1.07 -16.61
N ALA A 177 -26.51 2.17 -16.30
CA ALA A 177 -25.67 2.84 -17.28
C ALA A 177 -24.40 2.03 -17.58
N PRO A 178 -23.77 2.21 -18.75
CA PRO A 178 -22.49 1.56 -19.05
C PRO A 178 -21.44 1.85 -17.98
N VAL A 179 -20.57 0.87 -17.72
CA VAL A 179 -19.58 0.90 -16.63
C VAL A 179 -18.77 2.20 -16.57
N ILE A 180 -18.35 2.75 -17.71
CA ILE A 180 -17.58 4.01 -17.76
C ILE A 180 -18.38 5.23 -17.25
N VAL A 181 -19.67 5.29 -17.55
CA VAL A 181 -20.57 6.36 -17.13
C VAL A 181 -20.83 6.24 -15.63
N LEU A 182 -21.17 5.03 -15.16
CA LEU A 182 -21.41 4.78 -13.75
C LEU A 182 -20.13 4.99 -12.90
N LYS A 183 -18.95 4.59 -13.41
CA LYS A 183 -17.64 4.86 -12.79
C LYS A 183 -17.42 6.36 -12.59
N PHE A 184 -17.71 7.18 -13.60
CA PHE A 184 -17.58 8.64 -13.46
C PHE A 184 -18.58 9.19 -12.45
N ALA A 185 -19.87 8.82 -12.57
CA ALA A 185 -20.93 9.25 -11.68
C ALA A 185 -20.64 8.92 -10.20
N LEU A 186 -20.14 7.71 -9.91
CA LEU A 186 -19.74 7.27 -8.57
C LEU A 186 -18.60 8.11 -8.00
N ASN A 187 -17.54 8.34 -8.78
CA ASN A 187 -16.41 9.15 -8.34
C ASN A 187 -16.83 10.59 -8.04
N GLN A 188 -17.72 11.17 -8.84
CA GLN A 188 -18.23 12.52 -8.61
C GLN A 188 -19.21 12.59 -7.45
N ALA A 189 -20.06 11.57 -7.28
CA ALA A 189 -20.96 11.46 -6.12
C ALA A 189 -20.17 11.46 -4.82
N PHE A 190 -19.04 10.74 -4.77
CA PHE A 190 -18.15 10.74 -3.62
C PHE A 190 -17.57 12.14 -3.30
N LEU A 191 -17.20 12.91 -4.32
CA LEU A 191 -16.63 14.25 -4.13
C LEU A 191 -17.65 15.30 -3.67
N LYS A 192 -18.91 15.14 -4.08
CA LYS A 192 -19.96 16.16 -3.90
C LYS A 192 -20.98 15.88 -2.81
N LEU A 193 -21.19 14.61 -2.43
CA LEU A 193 -22.20 14.23 -1.45
C LEU A 193 -21.60 14.09 -0.05
N LYS A 194 -22.41 14.39 0.98
CA LYS A 194 -22.08 14.05 2.37
C LYS A 194 -22.03 12.53 2.57
N THR A 195 -21.14 12.07 3.46
CA THR A 195 -20.85 10.65 3.70
C THR A 195 -22.09 9.79 3.97
N ASN A 196 -23.06 10.27 4.76
CA ASN A 196 -24.27 9.50 5.07
C ASN A 196 -25.13 9.21 3.83
N ASN A 197 -25.15 10.12 2.86
CA ASN A 197 -25.85 9.88 1.60
C ASN A 197 -25.12 8.83 0.74
N VAL A 198 -23.79 8.84 0.77
CA VAL A 198 -22.93 7.92 0.02
C VAL A 198 -23.13 6.47 0.47
N ILE A 199 -23.31 6.23 1.78
CA ILE A 199 -23.52 4.88 2.35
C ILE A 199 -24.72 4.18 1.70
N ASN A 200 -25.90 4.81 1.72
CA ASN A 200 -27.12 4.24 1.15
C ASN A 200 -27.01 4.01 -0.36
N ILE A 201 -26.36 4.93 -1.05
CA ILE A 201 -26.12 4.85 -2.50
C ILE A 201 -25.22 3.67 -2.83
N PHE A 202 -24.07 3.55 -2.16
CA PHE A 202 -23.12 2.47 -2.40
C PHE A 202 -23.75 1.11 -2.11
N LEU A 203 -24.51 0.98 -1.01
CA LEU A 203 -25.23 -0.24 -0.69
C LEU A 203 -26.23 -0.64 -1.78
N ASN A 204 -27.00 0.31 -2.31
CA ASN A 204 -27.98 0.04 -3.36
C ASN A 204 -27.32 -0.37 -4.67
N ILE A 205 -26.25 0.34 -5.08
CA ILE A 205 -25.52 -0.01 -6.32
C ILE A 205 -24.86 -1.37 -6.19
N TRP A 206 -24.25 -1.64 -5.03
CA TRP A 206 -23.61 -2.93 -4.75
C TRP A 206 -24.57 -4.10 -4.92
N LYS A 207 -25.80 -4.00 -4.38
CA LYS A 207 -26.83 -5.05 -4.48
C LYS A 207 -27.34 -5.30 -5.90
N CYS A 208 -27.30 -4.29 -6.77
CA CYS A 208 -27.86 -4.38 -8.13
C CYS A 208 -26.79 -4.69 -9.19
N THR A 209 -25.52 -4.36 -8.95
CA THR A 209 -24.47 -4.49 -9.96
C THR A 209 -23.85 -5.88 -9.99
N ARG A 210 -23.65 -6.41 -11.20
CA ARG A 210 -22.80 -7.60 -11.45
C ARG A 210 -21.38 -7.23 -11.89
N SER A 211 -21.08 -5.94 -12.04
CA SER A 211 -19.78 -5.48 -12.54
C SER A 211 -18.75 -5.44 -11.41
N SER A 212 -17.75 -6.32 -11.48
CA SER A 212 -16.61 -6.34 -10.56
C SER A 212 -15.84 -5.01 -10.54
N VAL A 213 -15.73 -4.31 -11.68
CA VAL A 213 -15.12 -2.97 -11.75
C VAL A 213 -15.87 -1.95 -10.88
N ILE A 214 -17.20 -1.98 -10.89
CA ILE A 214 -18.02 -1.09 -10.07
C ILE A 214 -17.92 -1.45 -8.60
N LYS A 215 -17.98 -2.75 -8.27
CA LYS A 215 -17.75 -3.25 -6.90
C LYS A 215 -16.39 -2.80 -6.37
N SER A 216 -15.33 -2.95 -7.15
CA SER A 216 -13.98 -2.47 -6.82
C SER A 216 -13.94 -0.97 -6.50
N ILE A 217 -14.56 -0.13 -7.34
CA ILE A 217 -14.63 1.32 -7.08
C ILE A 217 -15.34 1.62 -5.76
N ILE A 218 -16.48 0.97 -5.51
CA ILE A 218 -17.25 1.15 -4.28
C ILE A 218 -16.42 0.74 -3.07
N LEU A 219 -15.79 -0.44 -3.12
CA LEU A 219 -14.95 -0.97 -2.06
C LEU A 219 -13.81 -0.01 -1.70
N ASN A 220 -13.03 0.40 -2.69
CA ASN A 220 -11.90 1.31 -2.50
C ASN A 220 -12.34 2.66 -1.93
N ARG A 221 -13.44 3.23 -2.45
CA ARG A 221 -13.98 4.49 -1.96
C ARG A 221 -14.49 4.38 -0.53
N THR A 222 -15.13 3.26 -0.17
CA THR A 222 -15.54 3.01 1.22
C THR A 222 -14.34 2.92 2.14
N LYS A 223 -13.28 2.19 1.78
CA LYS A 223 -12.04 2.11 2.58
C LYS A 223 -11.45 3.51 2.84
N TYR A 224 -11.26 4.29 1.78
CA TYR A 224 -10.73 5.66 1.88
C TYR A 224 -11.63 6.59 2.72
N ALA A 225 -12.95 6.45 2.60
CA ALA A 225 -13.90 7.21 3.40
C ALA A 225 -13.78 6.86 4.90
N THR A 226 -13.62 5.57 5.23
CA THR A 226 -13.45 5.10 6.62
C THR A 226 -12.20 5.70 7.23
N GLN A 227 -11.10 5.77 6.47
CA GLN A 227 -9.85 6.41 6.92
C GLN A 227 -10.04 7.90 7.20
N LYS A 228 -10.65 8.62 6.27
CA LYS A 228 -10.84 10.07 6.37
C LYS A 228 -11.76 10.45 7.53
N ALA A 229 -12.72 9.60 7.88
CA ALA A 229 -13.71 9.83 8.93
C ALA A 229 -13.15 9.69 10.37
N HIS A 230 -11.83 9.73 10.58
CA HIS A 230 -11.21 9.62 11.91
C HIS A 230 -11.77 10.57 12.98
N ASP A 231 -12.17 11.80 12.60
CA ASP A 231 -12.76 12.79 13.52
C ASP A 231 -14.25 12.55 13.84
N ASN A 232 -14.90 11.58 13.19
CA ASN A 232 -16.33 11.29 13.38
C ASN A 232 -16.57 9.78 13.53
N GLU A 233 -16.50 9.32 14.78
CA GLU A 233 -16.63 7.92 15.17
C GLU A 233 -17.95 7.28 14.68
N ILE A 234 -19.06 8.03 14.69
CA ILE A 234 -20.36 7.51 14.23
C ILE A 234 -20.29 7.16 12.74
N ILE A 235 -19.83 8.09 11.92
CA ILE A 235 -19.70 7.90 10.47
C ILE A 235 -18.67 6.82 10.15
N GLN A 236 -17.54 6.81 10.85
CA GLN A 236 -16.51 5.79 10.69
C GLN A 236 -17.06 4.39 10.97
N ASN A 237 -17.84 4.23 12.04
CA ASN A 237 -18.46 2.96 12.41
C ASN A 237 -19.52 2.51 11.39
N GLU A 238 -20.31 3.42 10.81
CA GLU A 238 -21.26 3.07 9.74
C GLU A 238 -20.54 2.63 8.46
N LEU A 239 -19.47 3.33 8.06
CA LEU A 239 -18.64 2.94 6.92
C LEU A 239 -17.92 1.62 7.15
N TRP A 240 -17.46 1.37 8.39
CA TRP A 240 -16.87 0.10 8.78
C TRP A 240 -17.85 -1.06 8.64
N LYS A 241 -19.10 -0.88 9.11
CA LYS A 241 -20.18 -1.86 8.92
C LYS A 241 -20.47 -2.11 7.43
N LEU A 242 -20.50 -1.05 6.63
CA LEU A 242 -20.72 -1.17 5.18
C LEU A 242 -19.58 -1.93 4.49
N LEU A 243 -18.33 -1.60 4.80
CA LEU A 243 -17.15 -2.33 4.29
C LEU A 243 -17.21 -3.81 4.65
N ASN A 244 -17.58 -4.11 5.90
CA ASN A 244 -17.72 -5.47 6.40
C ASN A 244 -18.81 -6.27 5.69
N LEU A 245 -19.90 -5.61 5.28
CA LEU A 245 -20.96 -6.20 4.48
C LEU A 245 -20.47 -6.52 3.07
N PHE A 246 -19.75 -5.59 2.43
CA PHE A 246 -19.21 -5.81 1.09
C PHE A 246 -18.25 -6.99 1.04
N ILE A 247 -17.31 -7.09 1.99
CA ILE A 247 -16.37 -8.21 2.06
C ILE A 247 -17.10 -9.56 2.19
N LYS A 248 -18.20 -9.60 2.94
CA LYS A 248 -18.99 -10.83 3.14
C LYS A 248 -19.76 -11.24 1.87
N ASP A 249 -20.12 -10.27 1.03
CA ASP A 249 -20.92 -10.45 -0.18
C ASP A 249 -20.08 -10.74 -1.43
N LEU A 250 -18.74 -10.66 -1.33
CA LEU A 250 -17.85 -11.04 -2.43
C LEU A 250 -17.93 -12.55 -2.69
N SER A 251 -18.17 -12.95 -3.95
CA SER A 251 -18.09 -14.35 -4.38
C SER A 251 -16.67 -14.70 -4.85
N SER A 252 -16.32 -15.98 -4.85
CA SER A 252 -15.00 -16.44 -5.33
C SER A 252 -14.91 -16.58 -6.85
N GLU A 253 -16.05 -16.61 -7.56
CA GLU A 253 -16.11 -16.97 -8.99
C GLU A 253 -16.18 -15.77 -9.95
N ASP A 254 -16.63 -14.60 -9.51
CA ASP A 254 -16.94 -13.45 -10.40
C ASP A 254 -16.08 -12.19 -10.15
N GLU A 255 -15.15 -12.23 -9.21
CA GLU A 255 -14.46 -11.02 -8.76
C GLU A 255 -13.13 -10.78 -9.50
N SER A 256 -12.84 -9.50 -9.79
CA SER A 256 -11.64 -9.12 -10.54
C SER A 256 -10.38 -9.12 -9.68
N ALA A 257 -9.22 -9.34 -10.30
CA ALA A 257 -7.91 -9.21 -9.64
C ALA A 257 -7.69 -7.86 -8.92
N ASP A 258 -8.31 -6.78 -9.43
CA ASP A 258 -8.26 -5.45 -8.82
C ASP A 258 -8.91 -5.40 -7.43
N ILE A 259 -9.96 -6.20 -7.19
CA ILE A 259 -10.61 -6.29 -5.87
C ILE A 259 -9.65 -6.93 -4.89
N TYR A 260 -9.04 -8.06 -5.24
CA TYR A 260 -8.10 -8.75 -4.36
C TYR A 260 -6.90 -7.87 -4.01
N LYS A 261 -6.32 -7.18 -4.99
CA LYS A 261 -5.25 -6.21 -4.76
C LYS A 261 -5.69 -5.08 -3.82
N GLN A 262 -6.93 -4.61 -3.93
CA GLN A 262 -7.44 -3.58 -3.03
C GLN A 262 -7.70 -4.12 -1.62
N LEU A 263 -8.06 -5.40 -1.46
CA LEU A 263 -8.28 -6.00 -0.14
C LEU A 263 -6.96 -6.14 0.63
N THR A 264 -5.85 -6.45 -0.04
CA THR A 264 -4.52 -6.61 0.58
C THR A 264 -3.83 -5.27 0.90
N ASP A 265 -4.42 -4.14 0.53
CA ASP A 265 -3.94 -2.82 0.94
C ASP A 265 -4.41 -2.47 2.38
N PHE A 266 -3.77 -3.08 3.38
CA PHE A 266 -4.21 -2.98 4.78
C PHE A 266 -4.02 -1.57 5.39
N GLU A 267 -3.09 -0.78 4.85
CA GLU A 267 -2.71 0.54 5.41
C GLU A 267 -3.79 1.63 5.20
N ILE A 268 -4.70 1.44 4.25
CA ILE A 268 -5.78 2.39 3.97
C ILE A 268 -6.83 2.42 5.10
N VAL A 269 -6.91 1.39 5.95
CA VAL A 269 -7.92 1.34 7.03
C VAL A 269 -7.37 2.03 8.30
N PRO A 270 -8.20 2.69 9.14
CA PRO A 270 -7.76 3.22 10.44
C PRO A 270 -7.00 2.20 11.29
N TYR A 271 -5.93 2.63 11.95
CA TYR A 271 -5.00 1.76 12.68
C TYR A 271 -5.70 0.84 13.70
N GLU A 272 -6.71 1.36 14.40
CA GLU A 272 -7.49 0.64 15.41
C GLU A 272 -8.31 -0.51 14.82
N LYS A 273 -8.64 -0.44 13.53
CA LYS A 273 -9.41 -1.45 12.80
C LYS A 273 -8.53 -2.37 11.94
N GLN A 274 -7.24 -2.05 11.77
CA GLN A 274 -6.32 -2.83 10.92
C GLN A 274 -6.19 -4.31 11.33
N PRO A 275 -6.08 -4.69 12.62
CA PRO A 275 -6.00 -6.10 13.00
C PRO A 275 -7.27 -6.89 12.65
N GLU A 276 -8.44 -6.33 12.95
CA GLU A 276 -9.74 -6.93 12.61
C GLU A 276 -9.90 -7.08 11.09
N TYR A 277 -9.55 -6.02 10.35
CA TYR A 277 -9.55 -6.01 8.89
C TYR A 277 -8.63 -7.10 8.33
N TYR A 278 -7.38 -7.11 8.78
CA TYR A 278 -6.35 -8.03 8.33
C TYR A 278 -6.76 -9.49 8.54
N MET A 279 -7.25 -9.85 9.74
CA MET A 279 -7.71 -11.21 10.01
C MET A 279 -8.89 -11.60 9.11
N LYS A 280 -9.84 -10.71 8.91
CA LYS A 280 -11.03 -10.97 8.09
C LYS A 280 -10.67 -11.16 6.62
N ILE A 281 -9.87 -10.26 6.06
CA ILE A 281 -9.43 -10.36 4.66
C ILE A 281 -8.55 -11.59 4.45
N SER A 282 -7.63 -11.89 5.37
CA SER A 282 -6.77 -13.06 5.25
C SER A 282 -7.59 -14.36 5.25
N ARG A 283 -8.61 -14.48 6.12
CA ARG A 283 -9.54 -15.64 6.10
C ARG A 283 -10.31 -15.73 4.79
N TYR A 284 -10.79 -14.60 4.27
CA TYR A 284 -11.46 -14.56 2.97
C TYR A 284 -10.53 -15.00 1.84
N LEU A 285 -9.32 -14.44 1.75
CA LEU A 285 -8.35 -14.79 0.72
C LEU A 285 -7.93 -16.26 0.80
N ALA A 286 -7.74 -16.79 2.02
CA ALA A 286 -7.43 -18.21 2.23
C ALA A 286 -8.57 -19.16 1.82
N SER A 287 -9.81 -18.68 1.73
CA SER A 287 -10.93 -19.45 1.19
C SER A 287 -10.96 -19.53 -0.34
N LEU A 288 -10.13 -18.75 -1.03
CA LEU A 288 -10.05 -18.74 -2.50
C LEU A 288 -9.16 -19.88 -3.02
N PRO A 289 -9.45 -20.45 -4.19
CA PRO A 289 -8.61 -21.49 -4.80
C PRO A 289 -7.14 -21.08 -4.99
N ASP A 290 -6.90 -19.81 -5.34
CA ASP A 290 -5.57 -19.26 -5.66
C ASP A 290 -4.92 -18.50 -4.49
N TRP A 291 -5.27 -18.81 -3.24
CA TRP A 291 -4.82 -18.04 -2.07
C TRP A 291 -3.29 -17.93 -1.95
N GLN A 292 -2.55 -18.93 -2.46
CA GLN A 292 -1.09 -18.96 -2.44
C GLN A 292 -0.48 -17.70 -3.07
N ARG A 293 -1.16 -17.09 -4.05
CA ARG A 293 -0.71 -15.85 -4.69
C ARG A 293 -0.65 -14.66 -3.71
N TYR A 294 -1.48 -14.67 -2.67
CA TYR A 294 -1.59 -13.58 -1.70
C TYR A 294 -0.85 -13.89 -0.39
N LYS A 295 -0.27 -15.08 -0.27
CA LYS A 295 0.35 -15.56 0.98
C LYS A 295 1.49 -14.65 1.44
N ASP A 296 2.38 -14.26 0.53
CA ASP A 296 3.51 -13.37 0.88
C ASP A 296 3.04 -11.98 1.28
N GLU A 297 2.01 -11.42 0.62
CA GLU A 297 1.41 -10.14 1.01
C GLU A 297 0.81 -10.23 2.42
N ILE A 298 0.06 -11.29 2.71
CA ILE A 298 -0.51 -11.53 4.05
C ILE A 298 0.62 -11.64 5.09
N LEU A 299 1.62 -12.48 4.84
CA LEU A 299 2.73 -12.71 5.77
C LEU A 299 3.54 -11.43 6.03
N TYR A 300 3.75 -10.59 5.00
CA TYR A 300 4.48 -9.33 5.12
C TYR A 300 3.83 -8.35 6.11
N PHE A 301 2.49 -8.32 6.19
CA PHE A 301 1.79 -7.42 7.10
C PHE A 301 1.62 -7.99 8.52
N SER A 302 1.75 -9.30 8.70
CA SER A 302 1.55 -9.98 9.99
C SER A 302 2.41 -9.43 11.14
N PRO A 303 3.71 -9.09 10.99
CA PRO A 303 4.55 -8.66 12.10
C PRO A 303 4.04 -7.38 12.78
N ARG A 304 3.47 -6.45 12.00
CA ARG A 304 3.02 -5.14 12.49
C ARG A 304 1.83 -5.23 13.44
N HIS A 305 1.06 -6.31 13.34
CA HIS A 305 -0.16 -6.49 14.11
C HIS A 305 -0.11 -7.70 15.04
N MET A 306 1.00 -8.44 15.10
CA MET A 306 1.10 -9.73 15.78
C MET A 306 0.56 -9.73 17.22
N LYS A 307 0.82 -8.68 18.00
CA LYS A 307 0.30 -8.51 19.37
C LYS A 307 -1.23 -8.48 19.47
N LEU A 308 -1.90 -8.05 18.40
CA LEU A 308 -3.35 -7.85 18.29
C LEU A 308 -4.05 -8.97 17.51
N LEU A 309 -3.31 -9.94 16.97
CA LEU A 309 -3.87 -11.06 16.24
C LEU A 309 -4.37 -12.14 17.21
N ASP A 310 -5.44 -12.81 16.80
CA ASP A 310 -5.92 -14.04 17.42
C ASP A 310 -4.90 -15.18 17.20
N GLU A 311 -4.59 -15.95 18.25
CA GLU A 311 -3.56 -16.99 18.17
C GLU A 311 -3.98 -18.14 17.26
N ASP A 312 -5.26 -18.54 17.32
CA ASP A 312 -5.80 -19.60 16.48
C ASP A 312 -5.74 -19.19 15.00
N PHE A 313 -5.99 -17.91 14.70
CA PHE A 313 -5.76 -17.37 13.36
C PHE A 313 -4.30 -17.51 12.91
N VAL A 314 -3.32 -17.14 13.76
CA VAL A 314 -1.89 -17.23 13.39
C VAL A 314 -1.50 -18.69 13.13
N LEU A 315 -1.85 -19.60 14.04
CA LEU A 315 -1.47 -21.01 13.95
C LEU A 315 -2.15 -21.73 12.79
N ASN A 316 -3.47 -21.56 12.65
CA ASN A 316 -4.25 -22.31 11.67
C ASN A 316 -4.22 -21.71 10.26
N LEU A 317 -3.90 -20.42 10.11
CA LEU A 317 -3.85 -19.76 8.80
C LEU A 317 -2.43 -19.44 8.34
N LEU A 318 -1.65 -18.74 9.17
CA LEU A 318 -0.34 -18.22 8.77
C LEU A 318 0.75 -19.28 8.88
N LEU A 319 0.69 -20.07 9.95
CA LEU A 319 1.68 -21.08 10.28
C LEU A 319 1.19 -22.51 9.99
N SER A 320 0.10 -22.70 9.25
CA SER A 320 -0.43 -24.05 8.99
C SER A 320 0.13 -24.69 7.70
N PRO A 321 0.48 -25.99 7.70
CA PRO A 321 0.70 -26.84 8.87
C PRO A 321 2.05 -26.49 9.53
N VAL A 322 2.04 -26.34 10.86
CA VAL A 322 3.15 -25.80 11.67
C VAL A 322 4.44 -26.56 11.45
N GLU A 323 4.37 -27.89 11.35
CA GLU A 323 5.56 -28.73 11.23
C GLU A 323 6.28 -28.51 9.89
N ASN A 324 5.52 -28.34 8.81
CA ASN A 324 6.09 -28.27 7.47
C ASN A 324 6.46 -26.85 7.05
N ILE A 325 5.65 -25.87 7.46
CA ILE A 325 5.76 -24.52 6.93
C ILE A 325 7.09 -23.86 7.32
N PHE A 326 7.64 -24.19 8.50
CA PHE A 326 8.95 -23.73 8.96
C PHE A 326 10.08 -24.20 8.02
N CYS A 327 9.95 -25.37 7.39
CA CYS A 327 10.96 -25.92 6.48
C CYS A 327 10.90 -25.32 5.05
N SER A 328 9.97 -24.41 4.75
CA SER A 328 9.74 -23.88 3.39
C SER A 328 10.81 -22.89 2.87
N SER A 329 11.79 -22.51 3.70
CA SER A 329 12.83 -21.52 3.37
C SER A 329 12.32 -20.12 3.00
N ASN A 330 11.11 -19.77 3.43
CA ASN A 330 10.55 -18.43 3.25
C ASN A 330 10.86 -17.55 4.48
N ARG A 331 11.59 -16.45 4.25
CA ARG A 331 11.95 -15.48 5.30
C ARG A 331 10.74 -14.89 6.03
N LEU A 332 9.65 -14.59 5.32
CA LEU A 332 8.44 -14.02 5.92
C LEU A 332 7.76 -15.00 6.88
N ILE A 333 7.83 -16.31 6.59
CA ILE A 333 7.35 -17.34 7.50
C ILE A 333 8.19 -17.34 8.78
N LEU A 334 9.51 -17.30 8.67
CA LEU A 334 10.40 -17.26 9.84
C LEU A 334 10.18 -15.99 10.67
N GLU A 335 10.00 -14.83 10.02
CA GLU A 335 9.61 -13.59 10.69
C GLU A 335 8.26 -13.74 11.40
N CYS A 336 7.27 -14.39 10.79
CA CYS A 336 5.99 -14.68 11.44
C CYS A 336 6.16 -15.58 12.69
N PHE A 337 6.98 -16.63 12.63
CA PHE A 337 7.29 -17.48 13.79
C PHE A 337 7.96 -16.68 14.91
N SER A 338 9.02 -15.93 14.59
CA SER A 338 9.75 -15.15 15.58
C SER A 338 8.87 -14.10 16.24
N ASN A 339 8.06 -13.36 15.46
CA ASN A 339 7.13 -12.38 16.01
C ASN A 339 6.04 -13.03 16.87
N PHE A 340 5.48 -14.17 16.45
CA PHE A 340 4.48 -14.90 17.23
C PHE A 340 5.01 -15.25 18.63
N LEU A 341 6.25 -15.76 18.70
CA LEU A 341 6.91 -16.08 19.96
C LEU A 341 7.23 -14.85 20.81
N LEU A 342 7.75 -13.78 20.21
CA LEU A 342 8.22 -12.60 20.93
C LEU A 342 7.09 -11.73 21.49
N TYR A 343 5.96 -11.61 20.78
CA TYR A 343 4.84 -10.74 21.19
C TYR A 343 3.86 -11.39 22.18
N GLY A 344 4.36 -12.28 23.04
CA GLY A 344 3.56 -12.79 24.16
C GLY A 344 3.23 -11.71 25.20
N LYS A 345 2.13 -11.89 25.92
CA LYS A 345 1.65 -10.93 26.95
C LYS A 345 2.56 -10.90 28.19
N ASN A 346 3.15 -12.03 28.52
CA ASN A 346 4.12 -12.26 29.61
C ASN A 346 5.03 -13.44 29.21
N GLU A 347 6.04 -13.78 30.04
CA GLU A 347 6.98 -14.84 29.70
C GLU A 347 6.31 -16.22 29.66
N GLU A 348 5.31 -16.46 30.51
CA GLU A 348 4.55 -17.72 30.53
C GLU A 348 3.73 -17.92 29.24
N ASP A 349 3.15 -16.84 28.70
CA ASP A 349 2.44 -16.80 27.42
C ASP A 349 3.40 -17.04 26.25
N GLN A 350 4.61 -16.46 26.27
CA GLN A 350 5.66 -16.78 25.29
C GLN A 350 6.04 -18.27 25.31
N LEU A 351 6.13 -18.89 26.49
CA LEU A 351 6.40 -20.33 26.62
C LEU A 351 5.23 -21.19 26.15
N GLU A 352 3.99 -20.79 26.42
CA GLU A 352 2.81 -21.48 25.88
C GLU A 352 2.80 -21.44 24.35
N ARG A 353 3.10 -20.28 23.75
CA ARG A 353 3.24 -20.13 22.30
C ARG A 353 4.36 -20.99 21.73
N LEU A 354 5.49 -21.09 22.42
CA LEU A 354 6.57 -21.99 22.04
C LEU A 354 6.09 -23.44 21.96
N ARG A 355 5.33 -23.92 22.96
CA ARG A 355 4.76 -25.28 22.94
C ARG A 355 3.85 -25.53 21.74
N LYS A 356 3.11 -24.50 21.28
CA LYS A 356 2.24 -24.61 20.09
C LYS A 356 3.03 -24.72 18.77
N VAL A 357 4.25 -24.18 18.71
CA VAL A 357 5.11 -24.24 17.51
C VAL A 357 6.27 -25.23 17.60
N GLU A 358 6.49 -25.82 18.77
CA GLU A 358 7.49 -26.83 19.08
C GLU A 358 7.54 -28.00 18.08
N PRO A 359 6.41 -28.53 17.56
CA PRO A 359 6.46 -29.56 16.52
C PRO A 359 7.25 -29.17 15.26
N ALA A 360 7.35 -27.86 14.95
CA ALA A 360 8.20 -27.37 13.87
C ALA A 360 9.69 -27.56 14.18
N PHE A 361 10.11 -27.30 15.41
CA PHE A 361 11.50 -27.44 15.83
C PHE A 361 11.89 -28.91 15.88
N ASP A 362 11.02 -29.76 16.43
CA ASP A 362 11.25 -31.21 16.46
C ASP A 362 11.45 -31.77 15.06
N LYS A 363 10.60 -31.34 14.10
CA LYS A 363 10.74 -31.76 12.70
C LYS A 363 12.03 -31.26 12.04
N VAL A 364 12.46 -30.04 12.35
CA VAL A 364 13.73 -29.49 11.89
C VAL A 364 14.90 -30.30 12.42
N PHE A 365 14.91 -30.63 13.72
CA PHE A 365 15.96 -31.41 14.36
C PHE A 365 15.99 -32.86 13.84
N GLN A 366 14.83 -33.49 13.62
CA GLN A 366 14.74 -34.81 12.99
C GLN A 366 15.29 -34.85 11.56
N ASN A 367 15.28 -33.71 10.86
CA ASN A 367 15.77 -33.57 9.48
C ASN A 367 17.12 -32.84 9.39
N TRP A 368 17.76 -32.56 10.53
CA TRP A 368 18.96 -31.71 10.63
C TRP A 368 20.08 -32.16 9.69
N ASN A 369 20.38 -33.46 9.73
CA ASN A 369 21.43 -34.08 8.91
C ASN A 369 20.91 -34.62 7.57
N LYS A 370 19.60 -34.58 7.33
CA LYS A 370 18.98 -35.11 6.10
C LYS A 370 18.87 -34.04 5.02
N THR A 371 18.67 -32.78 5.39
CA THR A 371 18.52 -31.68 4.44
C THR A 371 19.27 -30.43 4.90
N ASN A 372 20.12 -29.87 4.03
CA ASN A 372 20.78 -28.60 4.30
C ASN A 372 19.78 -27.43 4.48
N ALA A 373 18.55 -27.57 3.96
CA ALA A 373 17.49 -26.58 4.11
C ALA A 373 17.03 -26.43 5.56
N SER A 374 16.82 -27.53 6.30
CA SER A 374 16.39 -27.48 7.71
C SER A 374 17.38 -26.72 8.59
N LYS A 375 18.68 -27.01 8.44
CA LYS A 375 19.75 -26.32 9.17
C LYS A 375 19.77 -24.82 8.85
N LYS A 376 19.76 -24.46 7.57
CA LYS A 376 19.75 -23.06 7.13
C LYS A 376 18.54 -22.29 7.65
N ASN A 377 17.35 -22.89 7.61
CA ASN A 377 16.12 -22.24 8.06
C ASN A 377 16.14 -21.98 9.57
N PHE A 378 16.67 -22.91 10.36
CA PHE A 378 16.80 -22.72 11.80
C PHE A 378 17.86 -21.67 12.16
N GLU A 379 18.99 -21.66 11.44
CA GLU A 379 20.01 -20.61 11.58
C GLU A 379 19.42 -19.23 11.24
N SER A 380 18.66 -19.12 10.15
CA SER A 380 17.95 -17.89 9.78
C SER A 380 16.88 -17.49 10.82
N PHE A 381 16.15 -18.45 11.40
CA PHE A 381 15.21 -18.18 12.48
C PHE A 381 15.90 -17.55 13.70
N ILE A 382 17.05 -18.09 14.11
CA ILE A 382 17.85 -17.55 15.21
C ILE A 382 18.30 -16.11 14.92
N GLU A 383 18.76 -15.85 13.69
CA GLU A 383 19.17 -14.51 13.25
C GLU A 383 17.98 -13.54 13.30
N ILE A 384 16.84 -13.94 12.76
CA ILE A 384 15.61 -13.12 12.73
C ILE A 384 15.07 -12.86 14.13
N ALA A 385 15.00 -13.88 15.00
CA ALA A 385 14.52 -13.72 16.37
C ALA A 385 15.41 -12.76 17.18
N SER A 386 16.73 -12.85 17.01
CA SER A 386 17.69 -11.98 17.68
C SER A 386 17.59 -10.54 17.18
N LEU A 387 17.45 -10.36 15.86
CA LEU A 387 17.26 -9.06 15.23
C LEU A 387 15.94 -8.41 15.67
N LEU A 388 14.85 -9.16 15.68
CA LEU A 388 13.54 -8.66 16.09
C LEU A 388 13.50 -8.27 17.56
N PHE A 389 14.16 -9.03 18.44
CA PHE A 389 14.35 -8.62 19.83
C PHE A 389 15.08 -7.27 19.91
N LYS A 390 16.22 -7.12 19.22
CA LYS A 390 17.00 -5.87 19.23
C LYS A 390 16.21 -4.68 18.65
N ASN A 391 15.45 -4.92 17.59
CA ASN A 391 14.67 -3.90 16.89
C ASN A 391 13.23 -3.76 17.41
N GLY A 392 12.87 -4.44 18.52
CA GLY A 392 11.50 -4.52 19.03
C GLY A 392 10.81 -3.16 19.26
N ASN A 393 11.60 -2.07 19.31
CA ASN A 393 11.12 -0.70 19.43
C ASN A 393 10.73 0.00 18.10
N TRP A 394 10.97 -0.59 16.93
CA TRP A 394 10.73 0.07 15.63
C TRP A 394 9.27 0.43 15.32
N TYR A 395 8.30 -0.14 16.04
CA TYR A 395 6.87 0.12 15.84
C TYR A 395 6.16 0.74 17.05
N GLY A 396 6.90 1.29 18.03
CA GLY A 396 6.31 1.92 19.21
C GLY A 396 5.59 0.95 20.18
N MET A 397 5.76 -0.36 19.98
CA MET A 397 5.28 -1.38 20.92
C MET A 397 6.43 -1.84 21.82
N SER A 398 6.31 -1.62 23.13
CA SER A 398 7.23 -2.21 24.10
C SER A 398 7.13 -3.74 24.02
N MET A 399 8.23 -4.38 23.62
CA MET A 399 8.38 -5.84 23.59
C MET A 399 8.86 -6.31 24.96
N LEU A 400 8.27 -7.41 25.46
CA LEU A 400 8.72 -8.06 26.68
C LEU A 400 10.11 -8.68 26.47
N ILE A 401 11.03 -8.49 27.40
CA ILE A 401 12.37 -9.08 27.34
C ILE A 401 12.26 -10.61 27.51
N PRO A 402 12.56 -11.42 26.47
CA PRO A 402 12.16 -12.83 26.38
C PRO A 402 13.17 -13.79 27.03
N ALA A 403 13.61 -13.52 28.27
CA ALA A 403 14.70 -14.27 28.89
C ALA A 403 14.37 -15.75 29.11
N LYS A 404 13.17 -16.07 29.61
CA LYS A 404 12.72 -17.48 29.77
C LYS A 404 12.55 -18.19 28.43
N LEU A 405 11.97 -17.50 27.43
CA LEU A 405 11.76 -18.06 26.09
C LEU A 405 13.08 -18.47 25.44
N PHE A 406 14.10 -17.60 25.45
CA PHE A 406 15.39 -17.90 24.83
C PHE A 406 16.12 -19.05 25.54
N ALA A 407 16.01 -19.12 26.88
CA ALA A 407 16.56 -20.22 27.66
C ALA A 407 15.86 -21.56 27.35
N GLU A 408 14.54 -21.56 27.13
CA GLU A 408 13.81 -22.78 26.73
C GLU A 408 14.20 -23.24 25.32
N ILE A 409 14.37 -22.30 24.38
CA ILE A 409 14.88 -22.61 23.04
C ILE A 409 16.31 -23.18 23.12
N GLU A 410 17.16 -22.61 23.98
CA GLU A 410 18.52 -23.12 24.22
C GLU A 410 18.49 -24.57 24.75
N PHE A 411 17.64 -24.84 25.73
CA PHE A 411 17.45 -26.18 26.30
C PHE A 411 17.02 -27.18 25.21
N LYS A 412 16.05 -26.79 24.37
CA LYS A 412 15.62 -27.62 23.23
C LYS A 412 16.73 -27.87 22.22
N MET A 413 17.50 -26.85 21.86
CA MET A 413 18.61 -27.01 20.93
C MET A 413 19.67 -27.98 21.48
N LYS A 414 20.02 -27.86 22.76
CA LYS A 414 20.99 -28.75 23.43
C LYS A 414 20.53 -30.21 23.45
N ASN A 415 19.24 -30.46 23.61
CA ASN A 415 18.69 -31.81 23.63
C ASN A 415 18.43 -32.38 22.23
N GLY A 416 18.17 -31.52 21.24
CA GLY A 416 17.82 -31.92 19.88
C GLY A 416 19.01 -32.04 18.91
N LEU A 417 20.13 -31.39 19.20
CA LEU A 417 21.28 -31.28 18.29
C LEU A 417 22.55 -31.88 18.91
N SER A 418 23.37 -32.51 18.07
CA SER A 418 24.69 -32.96 18.48
C SER A 418 25.60 -31.76 18.74
N LEU A 419 26.27 -31.75 19.90
CA LEU A 419 27.20 -30.67 20.25
C LEU A 419 28.37 -30.60 19.27
N LEU A 420 28.97 -31.74 18.94
CA LEU A 420 30.17 -31.83 18.10
C LEU A 420 29.97 -31.15 16.73
N GLU A 421 28.82 -31.36 16.08
CA GLU A 421 28.55 -30.83 14.73
C GLU A 421 28.02 -29.39 14.77
N ASN A 422 27.48 -28.94 15.91
CA ASN A 422 26.71 -27.71 16.03
C ASN A 422 27.23 -26.76 17.11
N TYR A 423 28.44 -26.98 17.63
CA TYR A 423 29.05 -26.19 18.71
C TYR A 423 28.91 -24.68 18.46
N LYS A 424 29.31 -24.20 17.27
CA LYS A 424 29.22 -22.76 16.96
C LYS A 424 27.80 -22.22 17.10
N LEU A 425 26.79 -22.95 16.62
CA LEU A 425 25.39 -22.52 16.69
C LEU A 425 24.86 -22.54 18.13
N LEU A 426 25.13 -23.61 18.86
CA LEU A 426 24.72 -23.80 20.25
C LEU A 426 25.36 -22.74 21.15
N THR A 427 26.67 -22.50 21.00
CA THR A 427 27.41 -21.48 21.74
C THR A 427 26.94 -20.08 21.37
N THR A 428 26.67 -19.80 20.08
CA THR A 428 26.10 -18.50 19.67
C THR A 428 24.78 -18.23 20.38
N TRP A 429 23.86 -19.21 20.43
CA TRP A 429 22.58 -19.05 21.12
C TRP A 429 22.73 -18.96 22.64
N LYS A 430 23.60 -19.77 23.26
CA LYS A 430 23.96 -19.66 24.70
C LYS A 430 24.42 -18.25 25.06
N LEU A 431 25.27 -17.65 24.22
CA LEU A 431 25.75 -16.27 24.38
C LEU A 431 24.62 -15.24 24.21
N ILE A 432 23.74 -15.41 23.21
CA ILE A 432 22.55 -14.54 23.03
C ILE A 432 21.62 -14.63 24.25
N THR A 433 21.35 -15.83 24.76
CA THR A 433 20.54 -16.03 25.97
C THR A 433 21.16 -15.30 27.17
N ALA A 434 22.48 -15.39 27.33
CA ALA A 434 23.20 -14.66 28.39
C ALA A 434 23.06 -13.14 28.24
N TYR A 435 23.22 -12.61 27.02
CA TYR A 435 23.00 -11.19 26.72
C TYR A 435 21.60 -10.75 27.12
N ILE A 436 20.56 -11.50 26.75
CA ILE A 436 19.17 -11.15 27.05
C ILE A 436 18.90 -11.19 28.55
N LYS A 437 19.46 -12.15 29.28
CA LYS A 437 19.35 -12.23 30.75
C LYS A 437 19.99 -11.02 31.44
N ILE A 438 21.20 -10.63 31.02
CA ILE A 438 21.86 -9.43 31.55
C ILE A 438 21.10 -8.16 31.15
N PHE A 439 20.63 -8.07 29.92
CA PHE A 439 19.81 -6.95 29.45
C PHE A 439 18.57 -6.76 30.31
N LYS A 440 17.85 -7.86 30.62
CA LYS A 440 16.70 -7.87 31.53
C LYS A 440 17.07 -7.35 32.92
N LEU A 441 18.14 -7.89 33.51
CA LEU A 441 18.62 -7.50 34.83
C LEU A 441 18.97 -6.01 34.91
N CYS A 442 19.63 -5.47 33.87
CA CYS A 442 19.98 -4.05 33.80
C CYS A 442 18.75 -3.15 33.64
N GLU A 443 17.77 -3.53 32.81
CA GLU A 443 16.53 -2.77 32.65
C GLU A 443 15.68 -2.77 33.94
N GLU A 444 15.60 -3.90 34.65
CA GLU A 444 14.92 -3.98 35.96
C GLU A 444 15.58 -3.07 37.02
N ARG A 445 16.92 -2.93 37.00
CA ARG A 445 17.64 -1.99 37.88
C ARG A 445 17.40 -0.52 37.49
N ARG A 446 17.23 -0.24 36.20
CA ARG A 446 16.98 1.12 35.71
C ARG A 446 15.68 1.71 36.23
N GLU A 447 14.63 0.89 36.33
CA GLU A 447 13.35 1.30 36.94
C GLU A 447 13.51 1.70 38.42
N THR A 448 14.58 1.27 39.08
CA THR A 448 14.91 1.63 40.48
C THR A 448 15.75 2.91 40.63
N GLY A 449 16.06 3.62 39.54
CA GLY A 449 16.64 4.97 39.57
C GLY A 449 18.14 5.08 39.30
N ASP A 450 18.81 3.98 38.94
CA ASP A 450 20.24 3.99 38.57
C ASP A 450 20.44 4.43 37.11
N LYS A 451 21.41 5.31 36.87
CA LYS A 451 21.53 6.08 35.60
C LYS A 451 22.66 5.63 34.68
N ASP A 452 23.44 4.61 35.04
CA ASP A 452 24.66 4.24 34.32
C ASP A 452 24.58 2.85 33.66
N TYR A 453 23.73 2.73 32.64
CA TYR A 453 23.42 1.47 31.95
C TYR A 453 24.66 0.77 31.34
N ASP A 454 25.53 1.53 30.67
CA ASP A 454 26.70 0.99 29.97
C ASP A 454 27.81 0.53 30.94
N ARG A 455 27.87 1.14 32.13
CA ARG A 455 28.90 0.86 33.14
C ARG A 455 28.72 -0.52 33.79
N ASP A 456 27.48 -0.95 33.98
CA ASP A 456 27.17 -2.24 34.62
C ASP A 456 27.02 -3.38 33.61
N PHE A 457 26.54 -3.09 32.39
CA PHE A 457 26.23 -4.12 31.40
C PHE A 457 27.50 -4.85 30.92
N SER A 458 28.52 -4.11 30.48
CA SER A 458 29.72 -4.69 29.88
C SER A 458 30.49 -5.60 30.85
N PRO A 459 30.77 -5.20 32.11
CA PRO A 459 31.44 -6.07 33.07
C PRO A 459 30.67 -7.36 33.36
N LEU A 460 29.34 -7.27 33.56
CA LEU A 460 28.51 -8.43 33.87
C LEU A 460 28.48 -9.45 32.73
N LEU A 461 28.25 -8.97 31.51
CA LEU A 461 28.23 -9.84 30.34
C LEU A 461 29.61 -10.47 30.11
N SER A 462 30.69 -9.70 30.26
CA SER A 462 32.07 -10.19 30.07
C SER A 462 32.43 -11.29 31.06
N SER A 463 32.00 -11.17 32.32
CA SER A 463 32.22 -12.20 33.34
C SER A 463 31.58 -13.52 32.93
N ILE A 464 30.33 -13.50 32.46
CA ILE A 464 29.62 -14.70 32.02
C ILE A 464 30.27 -15.31 30.77
N ILE A 465 30.66 -14.47 29.80
CA ILE A 465 31.34 -14.94 28.58
C ILE A 465 32.67 -15.61 28.94
N LEU A 466 33.43 -15.02 29.87
CA LEU A 466 34.69 -15.56 30.34
C LEU A 466 34.51 -16.89 31.07
N GLU A 467 33.50 -17.01 31.94
CA GLU A 467 33.13 -18.26 32.59
C GLU A 467 32.77 -19.35 31.57
N TYR A 468 31.93 -19.04 30.58
CA TYR A 468 31.59 -19.99 29.53
C TYR A 468 32.80 -20.44 28.71
N LEU A 469 33.75 -19.54 28.44
CA LEU A 469 34.99 -19.91 27.77
C LEU A 469 35.88 -20.80 28.65
N LYS A 470 35.94 -20.54 29.96
CA LYS A 470 36.67 -21.38 30.91
C LYS A 470 36.09 -22.78 30.98
N ASP A 471 34.77 -22.90 31.12
CA ASP A 471 34.06 -24.18 31.13
C ASP A 471 34.34 -24.96 29.84
N ASP A 472 34.22 -24.31 28.68
CA ASP A 472 34.46 -24.94 27.38
C ASP A 472 35.93 -25.34 27.20
N VAL A 473 36.90 -24.56 27.73
CA VAL A 473 38.33 -24.90 27.69
C VAL A 473 38.64 -26.08 28.61
N GLU A 474 38.01 -26.18 29.76
CA GLU A 474 38.14 -27.31 30.67
C GLU A 474 37.57 -28.59 30.03
N GLU A 475 36.41 -28.48 29.38
CA GLU A 475 35.71 -29.63 28.80
C GLU A 475 36.31 -30.09 27.45
N TYR A 476 36.66 -29.16 26.55
CA TYR A 476 37.06 -29.46 25.17
C TYR A 476 38.53 -29.15 24.87
N GLY A 477 39.26 -28.57 25.83
CA GLY A 477 40.66 -28.17 25.69
C GLY A 477 40.86 -26.76 25.12
N PRO A 478 42.09 -26.23 25.20
CA PRO A 478 42.37 -24.81 24.93
C PRO A 478 42.13 -24.38 23.49
N MET A 479 42.15 -25.30 22.51
CA MET A 479 41.93 -24.98 21.09
C MET A 479 40.48 -24.59 20.77
N ILE A 480 39.53 -24.81 21.68
CA ILE A 480 38.12 -24.44 21.49
C ILE A 480 37.92 -22.92 21.33
N HIS A 481 38.89 -22.11 21.78
CA HIS A 481 38.85 -20.66 21.69
C HIS A 481 38.56 -20.14 20.28
N ASP A 482 39.01 -20.85 19.23
CA ASP A 482 38.75 -20.48 17.83
C ASP A 482 37.27 -20.57 17.48
N MET A 483 36.63 -21.67 17.85
CA MET A 483 35.20 -21.88 17.61
C MET A 483 34.36 -20.98 18.51
N PHE A 484 34.79 -20.79 19.76
CA PHE A 484 34.16 -19.86 20.69
C PHE A 484 34.22 -18.43 20.17
N ALA A 485 35.37 -17.99 19.66
CA ALA A 485 35.54 -16.66 19.10
C ALA A 485 34.60 -16.42 17.91
N ALA A 486 34.49 -17.43 17.02
CA ALA A 486 33.57 -17.38 15.90
C ALA A 486 32.09 -17.34 16.32
N ALA A 487 31.73 -17.97 17.45
CA ALA A 487 30.39 -17.93 18.02
C ALA A 487 30.08 -16.56 18.64
N LEU A 488 31.04 -15.99 19.38
CA LEU A 488 30.92 -14.67 20.00
C LEU A 488 30.82 -13.55 18.94
N ASP A 489 31.66 -13.58 17.90
CA ASP A 489 31.55 -12.67 16.76
C ASP A 489 30.19 -12.78 16.05
N LYS A 490 29.67 -14.02 15.87
CA LYS A 490 28.34 -14.23 15.28
C LYS A 490 27.24 -13.63 16.16
N MET A 491 27.32 -13.81 17.47
CA MET A 491 26.40 -13.23 18.45
C MET A 491 26.39 -11.70 18.39
N CYS A 492 27.57 -11.06 18.39
CA CYS A 492 27.68 -9.60 18.24
C CYS A 492 27.03 -9.09 16.95
N LYS A 493 27.24 -9.79 15.82
CA LYS A 493 26.65 -9.45 14.52
C LYS A 493 25.13 -9.61 14.51
N MET A 494 24.59 -10.71 15.05
CA MET A 494 23.14 -10.96 15.11
C MET A 494 22.39 -9.92 15.94
N LEU A 495 22.99 -9.47 17.04
CA LEU A 495 22.40 -8.49 17.94
C LEU A 495 22.74 -7.03 17.58
N PHE A 496 23.47 -6.81 16.47
CA PHE A 496 23.94 -5.50 16.03
C PHE A 496 24.61 -4.71 17.19
N ILE A 497 25.47 -5.38 17.96
CA ILE A 497 26.16 -4.77 19.09
C ILE A 497 27.13 -3.71 18.56
N HIS A 498 27.03 -2.49 19.08
CA HIS A 498 27.93 -1.40 18.68
C HIS A 498 29.37 -1.69 19.08
N ASN A 499 30.32 -1.24 18.25
CA ASN A 499 31.76 -1.45 18.47
C ASN A 499 32.24 -0.98 19.86
N TYR A 500 31.69 0.12 20.39
CA TYR A 500 32.06 0.60 21.73
C TYR A 500 31.76 -0.46 22.81
N LEU A 501 30.56 -1.06 22.77
CA LEU A 501 30.16 -2.08 23.74
C LEU A 501 30.96 -3.37 23.56
N ILE A 502 31.28 -3.73 22.30
CA ILE A 502 32.18 -4.86 22.02
C ILE A 502 33.55 -4.61 22.65
N ILE A 503 34.16 -3.43 22.43
CA ILE A 503 35.49 -3.11 22.95
C ILE A 503 35.49 -3.11 24.48
N GLU A 504 34.50 -2.50 25.12
CA GLU A 504 34.38 -2.50 26.57
C GLU A 504 34.25 -3.93 27.11
N MET A 505 33.41 -4.76 26.49
CA MET A 505 33.27 -6.18 26.86
C MET A 505 34.60 -6.94 26.72
N LEU A 506 35.28 -6.79 25.58
CA LEU A 506 36.58 -7.44 25.35
C LEU A 506 37.66 -6.95 26.34
N ARG A 507 37.64 -5.67 26.73
CA ARG A 507 38.55 -5.13 27.75
C ARG A 507 38.36 -5.84 29.09
N HIS A 508 37.12 -6.05 29.50
CA HIS A 508 36.80 -6.74 30.75
C HIS A 508 37.11 -8.24 30.73
N MET A 509 37.04 -8.90 29.56
CA MET A 509 37.47 -10.29 29.41
C MET A 509 38.98 -10.48 29.68
N LEU A 510 39.80 -9.44 29.48
CA LEU A 510 41.25 -9.48 29.73
C LEU A 510 41.65 -9.19 31.18
N ASN A 511 40.70 -9.07 32.11
CA ASN A 511 41.02 -8.87 33.53
C ASN A 511 41.64 -10.10 34.19
N ASP A 512 41.48 -11.29 33.59
CA ASP A 512 42.17 -12.52 34.01
C ASP A 512 43.43 -12.73 33.15
N GLU A 513 44.52 -12.08 33.55
CA GLU A 513 45.79 -12.06 32.79
C GLU A 513 46.41 -13.45 32.58
N GLY A 514 46.08 -14.42 33.44
CA GLY A 514 46.59 -15.78 33.38
C GLY A 514 45.87 -16.68 32.38
N PHE A 515 44.67 -16.28 31.91
CA PHE A 515 43.84 -17.11 31.05
C PHE A 515 44.09 -16.82 29.56
N VAL A 516 45.13 -17.45 29.01
CA VAL A 516 45.57 -17.30 27.61
C VAL A 516 44.44 -17.44 26.57
N PRO A 517 43.49 -18.39 26.68
CA PRO A 517 42.39 -18.49 25.71
C PRO A 517 41.56 -17.21 25.56
N ALA A 518 41.35 -16.43 26.62
CA ALA A 518 40.66 -15.15 26.51
C ALA A 518 41.44 -14.14 25.65
N CYS A 519 42.76 -14.10 25.77
CA CYS A 519 43.61 -13.26 24.93
C CYS A 519 43.45 -13.61 23.44
N LEU A 520 43.40 -14.90 23.12
CA LEU A 520 43.25 -15.39 21.75
C LEU A 520 41.85 -15.10 21.18
N VAL A 521 40.80 -15.25 21.99
CA VAL A 521 39.44 -14.84 21.61
C VAL A 521 39.37 -13.34 21.35
N VAL A 522 39.91 -12.52 22.26
CA VAL A 522 39.88 -11.06 22.13
C VAL A 522 40.62 -10.60 20.88
N SER A 523 41.82 -11.14 20.61
CA SER A 523 42.60 -10.82 19.41
C SER A 523 41.80 -11.02 18.11
N LYS A 524 41.01 -12.10 18.03
CA LYS A 524 40.24 -12.44 16.83
C LYS A 524 39.01 -11.57 16.58
N ILE A 525 38.37 -11.07 17.63
CA ILE A 525 37.07 -10.39 17.53
C ILE A 525 37.23 -8.86 17.57
N LEU A 526 38.31 -8.36 18.16
CA LEU A 526 38.53 -6.94 18.36
C LEU A 526 38.37 -6.15 17.04
N PRO A 527 37.47 -5.14 17.00
CA PRO A 527 37.27 -4.34 15.81
C PRO A 527 38.58 -3.67 15.33
N LYS A 528 38.87 -3.81 14.04
CA LYS A 528 40.10 -3.26 13.43
C LYS A 528 40.01 -1.75 13.19
N SER A 529 38.82 -1.27 12.84
CA SER A 529 38.55 0.16 12.65
C SER A 529 37.72 0.69 13.83
N VAL A 530 38.22 1.70 14.54
CA VAL A 530 37.56 2.30 15.69
C VAL A 530 37.40 3.81 15.53
N HIS A 531 36.35 4.36 16.14
CA HIS A 531 36.16 5.80 16.25
C HIS A 531 37.02 6.35 17.39
N GLU A 532 37.34 7.66 17.34
CA GLU A 532 38.19 8.34 18.34
C GLU A 532 37.73 8.07 19.79
N GLU A 533 36.43 8.00 20.04
CA GLU A 533 35.85 7.75 21.37
C GLU A 533 36.24 6.38 21.97
N THR A 534 36.54 5.39 21.14
CA THR A 534 36.88 4.01 21.55
C THR A 534 38.37 3.69 21.49
N LYS A 535 39.18 4.64 21.02
CA LYS A 535 40.62 4.48 20.76
C LYS A 535 41.42 4.23 22.03
N HIS A 536 41.05 4.86 23.14
CA HIS A 536 41.69 4.65 24.43
C HIS A 536 41.50 3.20 24.92
N ALA A 537 40.26 2.71 24.94
CA ALA A 537 39.97 1.35 25.39
C ALA A 537 40.61 0.29 24.48
N GLN A 538 40.64 0.52 23.16
CA GLN A 538 41.36 -0.35 22.23
C GLN A 538 42.87 -0.34 22.49
N SER A 539 43.46 0.83 22.76
CA SER A 539 44.89 0.95 23.08
C SER A 539 45.26 0.20 24.36
N GLU A 540 44.38 0.22 25.37
CA GLU A 540 44.56 -0.57 26.59
C GLU A 540 44.55 -2.08 26.30
N ILE A 541 43.62 -2.55 25.46
CA ILE A 541 43.57 -3.95 25.01
C ILE A 541 44.85 -4.31 24.26
N PHE A 542 45.32 -3.46 23.34
CA PHE A 542 46.57 -3.69 22.60
C PHE A 542 47.77 -3.79 23.53
N GLN A 543 47.86 -2.91 24.53
CA GLN A 543 48.93 -2.98 25.53
C GLN A 543 48.88 -4.30 26.29
N LYS A 544 47.71 -4.69 26.81
CA LYS A 544 47.51 -5.96 27.53
C LYS A 544 47.87 -7.19 26.71
N LEU A 545 47.51 -7.22 25.42
CA LEU A 545 47.86 -8.33 24.52
C LEU A 545 49.35 -8.34 24.17
N LYS A 546 49.94 -7.17 23.88
CA LYS A 546 51.35 -7.04 23.50
C LYS A 546 52.30 -7.36 24.66
N SER A 547 51.96 -6.97 25.88
CA SER A 547 52.77 -7.23 27.08
C SER A 547 52.42 -8.53 27.79
N ASN A 548 51.53 -9.37 27.23
CA ASN A 548 51.12 -10.62 27.86
C ASN A 548 52.32 -11.59 28.01
N VAL A 549 52.37 -12.37 29.09
CA VAL A 549 53.47 -13.30 29.36
C VAL A 549 53.48 -14.50 28.38
N SER A 550 52.33 -14.82 27.78
CA SER A 550 52.19 -15.92 26.83
C SER A 550 52.70 -15.56 25.44
N ILE A 551 53.68 -16.33 24.95
CA ILE A 551 54.21 -16.23 23.58
C ILE A 551 53.07 -16.42 22.56
N SER A 552 52.14 -17.34 22.80
CA SER A 552 51.02 -17.59 21.89
C SER A 552 50.12 -16.37 21.74
N ALA A 553 49.86 -15.64 22.83
CA ALA A 553 49.07 -14.41 22.78
C ALA A 553 49.80 -13.31 22.00
N GLN A 554 51.12 -13.14 22.22
CA GLN A 554 51.93 -12.16 21.48
C GLN A 554 52.01 -12.46 19.99
N VAL A 555 52.21 -13.74 19.61
CA VAL A 555 52.27 -14.16 18.21
C VAL A 555 50.94 -13.91 17.51
N GLN A 556 49.82 -14.27 18.15
CA GLN A 556 48.50 -14.05 17.57
C GLN A 556 48.20 -12.56 17.40
N PHE A 557 48.52 -11.73 18.40
CA PHE A 557 48.40 -10.28 18.32
C PHE A 557 49.20 -9.71 17.13
N ASN A 558 50.46 -10.10 16.99
CA ASN A 558 51.30 -9.63 15.88
C ASN A 558 50.75 -10.09 14.52
N ASN A 559 50.15 -11.27 14.42
CA ASN A 559 49.55 -11.75 13.17
C ASN A 559 48.27 -10.98 12.80
N ASP A 560 47.41 -10.70 13.79
CA ASP A 560 46.10 -10.08 13.55
C ASP A 560 46.17 -8.57 13.30
N PHE A 561 47.19 -7.90 13.86
CA PHE A 561 47.31 -6.43 13.90
C PHE A 561 48.60 -5.89 13.27
N ARG A 562 49.42 -6.70 12.59
CA ARG A 562 50.70 -6.26 11.98
C ARG A 562 50.56 -4.98 11.17
N ASP A 563 49.56 -4.94 10.29
CA ASP A 563 49.35 -3.87 9.32
C ASP A 563 48.74 -2.60 9.96
N TYR A 564 48.32 -2.67 11.23
CA TYR A 564 47.66 -1.57 11.96
C TYR A 564 48.59 -0.92 13.00
N LEU A 565 49.81 -1.42 13.14
CA LEU A 565 50.84 -0.90 14.04
C LEU A 565 51.90 -0.07 13.29
N GLU A 566 51.87 -0.05 11.96
CA GLU A 566 52.81 0.66 11.09
C GLU A 566 52.27 2.03 10.58
N ASP A 567 51.02 2.37 10.91
CA ASP A 567 50.38 3.70 10.80
C ASP A 567 50.21 4.32 12.19
#